data_AF-A0A7T0KH48-F1
#
_entry.id   AF-A0A7T0KH48-F1
#
_cell.length_a   1.000
_cell.length_b   1.000
_cell.length_c   1.000
_cell.angle_alpha   90.00
_cell.angle_beta   90.00
_cell.angle_gamma   90.00
#
_symmetry.space_group_name_H-M   'P 1'
#
loop_
_entity.id
_entity.type
_entity.pdbx_description
1 polymer ?
#
loop_
_entity_poly.entity_id
_entity_poly.type
_entity_poly.pdbx_seq_one_letter_code
_entity_poly.pdbx_strand_id
1 'polypeptide(L)'
;MPEYAGDGTSKVFPGEPLPKDLNRAVAHVLYGWRDTPLKGGMWVKHSEDSRMGHTWDSQRAKASKFPKSWSNQKIADAVVETLENPEYFKSGKTRRTVWREIEGTIVKVEYNVIPGGRVIFGTAYPCELEKGADKHVD
;
A
#
# COMPACT_ATOMS: atom_id res chain seq x y z
N MET A 1 12.90 -9.74 -3.29
CA MET A 1 12.53 -8.60 -2.45
C MET A 1 11.82 -7.58 -3.32
N PRO A 2 10.74 -6.93 -2.84
CA PRO A 2 10.08 -5.87 -3.59
C PRO A 2 11.01 -4.67 -3.77
N GLU A 3 11.18 -4.23 -5.01
CA GLU A 3 12.00 -3.10 -5.41
C GLU A 3 11.25 -2.32 -6.51
N TYR A 4 11.46 -1.01 -6.54
CA TYR A 4 10.98 -0.17 -7.63
C TYR A 4 11.81 -0.43 -8.90
N ALA A 5 11.15 -0.45 -10.05
CA ALA A 5 11.83 -0.45 -11.34
C ALA A 5 12.37 0.95 -11.71
N GLY A 6 11.71 2.01 -11.23
CA GLY A 6 12.08 3.41 -11.42
C GLY A 6 13.06 3.94 -10.38
N ASP A 7 13.19 5.26 -10.33
CA ASP A 7 14.09 5.98 -9.41
C ASP A 7 13.53 6.17 -7.99
N GLY A 8 12.34 5.62 -7.72
CA GLY A 8 11.64 5.77 -6.45
C GLY A 8 10.98 7.14 -6.25
N THR A 9 10.72 7.89 -7.32
CA THR A 9 9.92 9.13 -7.30
C THR A 9 8.52 8.91 -7.85
N SER A 10 7.56 9.73 -7.41
CA SER A 10 6.17 9.61 -7.84
C SER A 10 5.95 10.23 -9.23
N LYS A 11 5.29 9.49 -10.12
CA LYS A 11 4.86 9.99 -11.43
C LYS A 11 3.72 10.99 -11.37
N VAL A 12 2.81 10.82 -10.40
CA VAL A 12 1.61 11.67 -10.23
C VAL A 12 1.82 12.83 -9.26
N PHE A 13 2.89 12.80 -8.46
CA PHE A 13 3.29 13.89 -7.57
C PHE A 13 4.76 14.27 -7.86
N PRO A 14 5.01 15.10 -8.89
CA PRO A 14 6.36 15.39 -9.35
C PRO A 14 7.27 15.91 -8.24
N GLY A 15 8.46 15.29 -8.11
CA GLY A 15 9.45 15.64 -7.09
C GLY A 15 9.19 15.05 -5.70
N GLU A 16 8.07 14.36 -5.48
CA GLU A 16 7.82 13.66 -4.22
C GLU A 16 8.43 12.24 -4.26
N PRO A 17 9.16 11.83 -3.21
CA PRO A 17 9.65 10.45 -3.10
C PRO A 17 8.52 9.46 -2.80
N LEU A 18 8.69 8.22 -3.24
CA LEU A 18 7.85 7.09 -2.85
C LEU A 18 8.34 6.46 -1.52
N PRO A 19 7.52 5.60 -0.86
CA PRO A 19 7.96 4.86 0.32
C PRO A 19 9.21 4.02 0.03
N LYS A 20 10.30 4.23 0.78
CA LYS A 20 11.61 3.58 0.52
C LYS A 20 11.71 2.14 1.05
N ASP A 21 11.05 1.86 2.17
CA ASP A 21 11.11 0.53 2.82
C ASP A 21 9.97 -0.35 2.32
N LEU A 22 10.15 -0.91 1.12
CA LEU A 22 9.16 -1.75 0.45
C LEU A 22 8.95 -3.09 1.13
N ASN A 23 10.01 -3.70 1.68
CA ASN A 23 9.89 -4.92 2.49
C ASN A 23 8.90 -4.72 3.62
N ARG A 24 9.04 -3.60 4.33
CA ARG A 24 8.17 -3.26 5.44
C ARG A 24 6.76 -2.91 4.99
N ALA A 25 6.61 -2.18 3.90
CA ALA A 25 5.30 -1.89 3.31
C ALA A 25 4.55 -3.17 2.94
N VAL A 26 5.22 -4.08 2.23
CA VAL A 26 4.67 -5.38 1.85
C VAL A 26 4.39 -6.25 3.08
N ALA A 27 5.28 -6.29 4.07
CA ALA A 27 5.02 -7.04 5.30
C ALA A 27 3.84 -6.47 6.11
N HIS A 28 3.61 -5.16 6.08
CA HIS A 28 2.40 -4.56 6.64
C HIS A 28 1.15 -5.07 5.91
N VAL A 29 1.20 -5.12 4.58
CA VAL A 29 0.09 -5.59 3.76
C VAL A 29 -0.14 -7.08 3.95
N LEU A 30 0.91 -7.89 4.01
CA LEU A 30 0.79 -9.34 4.11
C LEU A 30 0.41 -9.79 5.52
N TYR A 31 1.12 -9.28 6.51
CA TYR A 31 1.11 -9.82 7.87
C TYR A 31 0.61 -8.80 8.91
N GLY A 32 0.29 -7.58 8.51
CA GLY A 32 -0.20 -6.56 9.43
C GLY A 32 0.88 -6.01 10.36
N TRP A 33 2.16 -6.16 9.99
CA TRP A 33 3.29 -5.71 10.80
C TRP A 33 3.26 -4.19 11.00
N ARG A 34 3.34 -3.77 12.26
CA ARG A 34 3.37 -2.37 12.69
C ARG A 34 4.56 -2.12 13.61
N ASP A 35 5.17 -0.94 13.46
CA ASP A 35 6.22 -0.44 14.38
C ASP A 35 5.68 -0.08 15.75
N THR A 36 4.39 0.17 15.84
CA THR A 36 3.78 0.58 17.10
C THR A 36 2.37 0.02 17.10
N PRO A 37 1.97 -0.66 18.19
CA PRO A 37 0.59 -1.08 18.33
C PRO A 37 -0.32 0.15 18.34
N LEU A 38 -1.59 -0.07 18.01
CA LEU A 38 -2.60 0.96 18.26
C LEU A 38 -2.66 1.26 19.76
N LYS A 39 -3.15 2.44 20.13
CA LYS A 39 -3.34 2.81 21.54
C LYS A 39 -4.21 1.76 22.25
N GLY A 40 -3.66 1.10 23.27
CA GLY A 40 -4.31 0.00 24.00
C GLY A 40 -4.25 -1.38 23.31
N GLY A 41 -3.57 -1.48 22.17
CA GLY A 41 -3.35 -2.74 21.47
C GLY A 41 -2.11 -3.49 21.98
N MET A 42 -2.11 -4.80 21.80
CA MET A 42 -0.94 -5.63 22.05
C MET A 42 0.05 -5.54 20.90
N TRP A 43 1.34 -5.66 21.24
CA TRP A 43 2.37 -5.95 20.26
C TRP A 43 2.11 -7.32 19.63
N VAL A 44 1.94 -7.34 18.31
CA VAL A 44 1.83 -8.57 17.54
C VAL A 44 3.22 -8.98 17.11
N LYS A 45 3.54 -10.26 17.25
CA LYS A 45 4.82 -10.82 16.81
C LYS A 45 4.95 -10.62 15.29
N HIS A 46 6.11 -10.14 14.84
CA HIS A 46 6.41 -10.07 13.41
C HIS A 46 6.84 -11.45 12.91
N SER A 47 5.87 -12.35 12.75
CA SER A 47 6.07 -13.69 12.18
C SER A 47 4.94 -14.06 11.23
N GLU A 48 5.20 -15.01 10.33
CA GLU A 48 4.29 -15.36 9.24
C GLU A 48 2.96 -15.99 9.69
N ASP A 49 2.91 -16.52 10.91
CA ASP A 49 1.71 -17.04 11.57
C ASP A 49 0.75 -15.92 12.00
N SER A 50 1.27 -14.71 12.22
CA SER A 50 0.50 -13.52 12.56
C SER A 50 -0.05 -12.88 11.28
N ARG A 51 -0.97 -13.55 10.58
CA ARG A 51 -1.60 -13.05 9.34
C ARG A 51 -2.71 -12.06 9.65
N MET A 52 -2.32 -10.83 10.01
CA MET A 52 -3.26 -9.76 10.40
C MET A 52 -3.40 -8.65 9.34
N GLY A 53 -2.80 -8.86 8.17
CA GLY A 53 -2.77 -7.90 7.06
C GLY A 53 -4.04 -7.89 6.20
N HIS A 54 -3.87 -7.56 4.93
CA HIS A 54 -4.89 -7.53 3.87
C HIS A 54 -4.82 -8.74 2.94
N THR A 55 -4.00 -9.75 3.24
CA THR A 55 -4.02 -11.01 2.51
C THR A 55 -5.36 -11.72 2.62
N TRP A 56 -5.65 -12.59 1.65
CA TRP A 56 -6.88 -13.39 1.62
C TRP A 56 -7.04 -14.26 2.88
N ASP A 57 -5.92 -14.73 3.44
CA ASP A 57 -5.84 -15.59 4.62
C ASP A 57 -5.77 -14.81 5.96
N SER A 58 -5.90 -13.47 5.91
CA SER A 58 -5.87 -12.64 7.10
C SER A 58 -6.99 -12.97 8.09
N GLN A 59 -6.68 -12.97 9.39
CA GLN A 59 -7.63 -13.21 10.48
C GLN A 59 -8.43 -11.96 10.88
N ARG A 60 -8.09 -10.79 10.32
CA ARG A 60 -8.78 -9.53 10.65
C ARG A 60 -10.17 -9.47 10.01
N ALA A 61 -11.21 -9.59 10.85
CA ALA A 61 -12.59 -9.47 10.41
C ALA A 61 -12.86 -8.10 9.77
N LYS A 62 -13.65 -8.10 8.68
CA LYS A 62 -14.07 -6.90 7.93
C LYS A 62 -12.94 -6.10 7.27
N ALA A 63 -11.73 -6.64 7.17
CA ALA A 63 -10.70 -6.03 6.34
C ALA A 63 -11.01 -6.28 4.86
N SER A 64 -10.73 -5.30 3.99
CA SER A 64 -10.65 -5.54 2.55
C SER A 64 -9.47 -6.45 2.28
N LYS A 65 -9.70 -7.56 1.57
CA LYS A 65 -8.69 -8.60 1.33
C LYS A 65 -8.40 -8.76 -0.16
N PHE A 66 -7.15 -9.05 -0.48
CA PHE A 66 -6.75 -9.46 -1.82
C PHE A 66 -7.44 -10.75 -2.28
N PRO A 67 -7.61 -10.97 -3.59
CA PRO A 67 -8.17 -12.20 -4.11
C PRO A 67 -7.41 -13.44 -3.64
N LYS A 68 -8.13 -14.53 -3.37
CA LYS A 68 -7.53 -15.81 -2.93
C LYS A 68 -6.60 -16.43 -3.99
N SER A 69 -6.82 -16.09 -5.26
CA SER A 69 -5.98 -16.52 -6.38
C SER A 69 -4.62 -15.80 -6.41
N TRP A 70 -4.44 -14.71 -5.67
CA TRP A 70 -3.18 -13.98 -5.64
C TRP A 70 -2.21 -14.59 -4.62
N SER A 71 -0.99 -14.87 -5.08
CA SER A 71 0.12 -15.25 -4.21
C SER A 71 0.62 -14.03 -3.43
N ASN A 72 1.40 -14.26 -2.36
CA ASN A 72 2.04 -13.18 -1.62
C ASN A 72 2.93 -12.30 -2.51
N GLN A 73 3.65 -12.93 -3.46
CA GLN A 73 4.48 -12.20 -4.42
C GLN A 73 3.62 -11.31 -5.32
N LYS A 74 2.50 -11.84 -5.83
CA LYS A 74 1.57 -11.04 -6.65
C LYS A 74 0.98 -9.85 -5.90
N ILE A 75 0.66 -10.02 -4.62
CA ILE A 75 0.22 -8.91 -3.76
C ILE A 75 1.34 -7.88 -3.61
N ALA A 76 2.57 -8.32 -3.35
CA ALA A 76 3.73 -7.44 -3.23
C ALA A 76 3.95 -6.63 -4.52
N ASP A 77 3.97 -7.31 -5.67
CA ASP A 77 4.15 -6.70 -6.99
C ASP A 77 3.04 -5.69 -7.27
N ALA A 78 1.79 -6.04 -6.96
CA ALA A 78 0.65 -5.14 -7.13
C ALA A 78 0.76 -3.86 -6.31
N VAL A 79 1.27 -3.94 -5.07
CA VAL A 79 1.49 -2.75 -4.22
C VAL A 79 2.58 -1.85 -4.80
N VAL A 80 3.69 -2.44 -5.22
CA VAL A 80 4.82 -1.71 -5.83
C VAL A 80 4.38 -1.05 -7.13
N GLU A 81 3.74 -1.81 -8.01
CA GLU A 81 3.24 -1.34 -9.30
C GLU A 81 2.21 -0.21 -9.15
N THR A 82 1.36 -0.27 -8.12
CA THR A 82 0.42 0.81 -7.83
C THR A 82 1.11 2.08 -7.32
N LEU A 83 2.25 1.97 -6.63
CA LEU A 83 3.04 3.12 -6.18
C LEU A 83 3.80 3.77 -7.34
N GLU A 84 4.39 2.96 -8.22
CA GLU A 84 5.20 3.44 -9.35
C GLU A 84 4.38 3.95 -10.52
N ASN A 85 3.31 3.23 -10.86
CA ASN A 85 2.55 3.42 -12.09
C ASN A 85 1.04 3.62 -11.80
N PRO A 86 0.65 4.56 -10.94
CA PRO A 86 -0.76 4.73 -10.61
C PRO A 86 -1.58 5.27 -11.80
N GLU A 87 -2.79 4.75 -11.95
CA GLU A 87 -3.77 5.23 -12.94
C GLU A 87 -4.66 6.34 -12.39
N TYR A 88 -4.86 6.34 -11.07
CA TYR A 88 -5.62 7.37 -10.39
C TYR A 88 -4.90 7.81 -9.13
N PHE A 89 -5.14 9.05 -8.74
CA PHE A 89 -4.51 9.62 -7.57
C PHE A 89 -5.39 10.67 -6.89
N LYS A 90 -5.07 10.93 -5.63
CA LYS A 90 -5.71 11.96 -4.83
C LYS A 90 -4.72 12.46 -3.80
N SER A 91 -4.62 13.78 -3.69
CA SER A 91 -3.74 14.43 -2.73
C SER A 91 -4.54 15.08 -1.62
N GLY A 92 -4.08 14.88 -0.38
CA GLY A 92 -4.47 15.68 0.79
C GLY A 92 -3.30 16.53 1.28
N LYS A 93 -3.45 17.15 2.46
CA LYS A 93 -2.39 17.99 3.04
C LYS A 93 -1.07 17.24 3.25
N THR A 94 -1.15 16.03 3.79
CA THR A 94 0.01 15.16 4.04
C THR A 94 -0.17 13.76 3.45
N ARG A 95 -1.41 13.35 3.20
CA ARG A 95 -1.73 12.03 2.65
C ARG A 95 -1.66 12.07 1.13
N ARG A 96 -1.12 11.00 0.56
CA ARG A 96 -1.23 10.64 -0.85
C ARG A 96 -1.98 9.33 -0.92
N THR A 97 -2.90 9.27 -1.86
CA THR A 97 -3.63 8.06 -2.19
C THR A 97 -3.50 7.84 -3.67
N VAL A 98 -3.14 6.63 -4.05
CA VAL A 98 -3.00 6.23 -5.44
C VAL A 98 -3.72 4.91 -5.68
N TRP A 99 -4.20 4.72 -6.91
CA TRP A 99 -4.89 3.51 -7.32
C TRP A 99 -4.42 3.04 -8.69
N ARG A 100 -4.52 1.73 -8.91
CA ARG A 100 -4.28 1.09 -10.20
C ARG A 100 -5.18 -0.13 -10.33
N GLU A 101 -5.71 -0.35 -11.53
CA GLU A 101 -6.37 -1.60 -11.86
C GLU A 101 -5.36 -2.68 -12.23
N ILE A 102 -5.43 -3.83 -11.55
CA ILE A 102 -4.59 -4.99 -11.84
C ILE A 102 -5.51 -6.19 -11.96
N GLU A 103 -5.65 -6.72 -13.18
CA GLU A 103 -6.51 -7.86 -13.51
C GLU A 103 -7.96 -7.69 -13.00
N GLY A 104 -8.58 -6.53 -13.25
CA GLY A 104 -9.95 -6.25 -12.81
C GLY A 104 -10.08 -5.92 -11.32
N THR A 105 -8.97 -5.89 -10.57
CA THR A 105 -8.96 -5.51 -9.15
C THR A 105 -8.33 -4.14 -8.99
N ILE A 106 -9.09 -3.15 -8.52
CA ILE A 106 -8.54 -1.84 -8.15
C ILE A 106 -7.79 -1.99 -6.82
N VAL A 107 -6.47 -1.78 -6.87
CA VAL A 107 -5.61 -1.74 -5.69
C VAL A 107 -5.42 -0.28 -5.29
N LYS A 108 -5.63 0.00 -4.00
CA LYS A 108 -5.37 1.30 -3.39
C LYS A 108 -4.10 1.24 -2.57
N VAL A 109 -3.27 2.28 -2.65
CA VAL A 109 -2.14 2.48 -1.73
C VAL A 109 -2.22 3.88 -1.11
N GLU A 110 -2.07 3.94 0.21
CA GLU A 110 -1.97 5.19 0.95
C GLU A 110 -0.59 5.34 1.58
N TYR A 111 -0.04 6.55 1.51
CA TYR A 111 1.16 6.94 2.24
C TYR A 111 1.07 8.40 2.66
N ASN A 112 1.89 8.79 3.63
CA ASN A 112 2.01 10.18 4.07
C ASN A 112 3.38 10.73 3.72
N VAL A 113 3.40 11.96 3.22
CA VAL A 113 4.59 12.79 3.09
C VAL A 113 4.56 13.80 4.23
N ILE A 114 5.53 13.69 5.14
CA ILE A 114 5.65 14.59 6.30
C ILE A 114 6.77 15.62 6.09
N PRO A 115 6.81 16.72 6.88
CA PRO A 115 7.85 17.73 6.75
C PRO A 115 9.26 17.13 6.75
N GLY A 116 10.12 17.64 5.87
CA GLY A 116 11.46 17.07 5.64
C GLY A 116 11.52 15.96 4.59
N GLY A 117 10.43 15.73 3.84
CA GLY A 117 10.40 14.77 2.72
C GLY A 117 10.39 13.31 3.13
N ARG A 118 10.16 13.02 4.42
CA ARG A 118 10.04 11.64 4.91
C ARG A 118 8.69 11.08 4.49
N VAL A 119 8.73 9.86 3.94
CA VAL A 119 7.55 9.14 3.48
C VAL A 119 7.25 7.99 4.44
N ILE A 120 6.00 7.88 4.85
CA ILE A 120 5.52 6.80 5.73
C ILE A 120 4.41 6.06 5.01
N PHE A 121 4.66 4.79 4.67
CA PHE A 121 3.64 3.90 4.13
C PHE A 121 2.48 3.77 5.12
N GLY A 122 1.26 3.94 4.63
CA GLY A 122 0.03 3.82 5.42
C GLY A 122 -0.55 2.42 5.34
N THR A 123 -1.02 2.04 4.16
CA THR A 123 -1.67 0.74 3.90
C THR A 123 -1.83 0.51 2.40
N ALA A 124 -2.10 -0.73 2.00
CA ALA A 124 -2.59 -1.06 0.67
C ALA A 124 -3.60 -2.20 0.73
N TYR A 125 -4.67 -2.10 -0.07
CA TYR A 125 -5.74 -3.09 -0.11
C TYR A 125 -6.63 -2.91 -1.36
N PRO A 126 -7.37 -3.94 -1.79
CA PRO A 126 -8.35 -3.80 -2.86
C PRO A 126 -9.57 -3.00 -2.43
N CYS A 127 -10.09 -2.15 -3.31
CA CYS A 127 -11.32 -1.41 -3.05
C CYS A 127 -12.06 -1.06 -4.34
N GLU A 128 -13.17 -0.34 -4.22
CA GLU A 128 -13.74 0.40 -5.35
C GLU A 128 -13.00 1.73 -5.52
N LEU A 129 -12.97 2.27 -6.74
CA LEU A 129 -12.38 3.58 -6.99
C LEU A 129 -13.17 4.66 -6.25
N GLU A 130 -12.47 5.50 -5.47
CA GLU A 130 -13.12 6.55 -4.69
C GLU A 130 -13.61 7.70 -5.59
N LYS A 131 -14.76 8.28 -5.23
CA LYS A 131 -15.26 9.49 -5.89
C LYS A 131 -14.27 10.64 -5.74
N GLY A 132 -14.01 11.34 -6.84
CA GLY A 132 -13.09 12.48 -6.90
C GLY A 132 -11.61 12.07 -6.87
N ALA A 133 -11.28 10.85 -7.28
CA ALA A 133 -9.92 10.52 -7.68
C ALA A 133 -9.66 11.11 -9.07
N ASP A 134 -8.51 11.76 -9.23
CA ASP A 134 -8.04 12.28 -10.51
C ASP A 134 -7.46 11.14 -11.32
N LYS A 135 -7.72 11.12 -12.63
CA LYS A 135 -7.13 10.14 -13.55
C LYS A 135 -5.77 10.65 -14.00
N HIS A 136 -4.74 9.84 -13.85
CA HIS A 136 -3.45 10.08 -14.48
C HIS A 136 -3.55 9.76 -15.97
N VAL A 137 -3.05 10.69 -16.78
CA VAL A 137 -2.90 10.51 -18.23
C VAL A 137 -1.41 10.65 -18.47
N ASP A 138 -0.77 9.55 -18.86
CA ASP A 138 0.62 9.52 -19.33
C ASP A 138 0.76 10.31 -20.65
#